data_AF-A0A0S2JZ33-F1
#
_entry.id   AF-A0A0S2JZ33-F1
#
_cell.length_a   1.000
_cell.length_b   1.000
_cell.length_c   1.000
_cell.angle_alpha   90.00
_cell.angle_beta   90.00
_cell.angle_gamma   90.00
#
_symmetry.space_group_name_H-M   'P 1'
#
loop_
_entity.id
_entity.type
_entity.pdbx_description
1 polymer ?
#
loop_
_entity_poly.entity_id
_entity_poly.type
_entity_poly.pdbx_seq_one_letter_code
_entity_poly.pdbx_strand_id
1 'polypeptide(L)' 'MKIKSILLGAVVAVTASLSTPSQAYGYDFWLVECSKNNGSFLWMEMTYSSKSRDAAVSRCYADGGSPTIEKVF' A
#
# COMPACT_ATOMS: atom_id res chain seq x y z
N MET A 1 -57.74 24.27 -31.97
CA MET A 1 -56.38 24.84 -32.10
C MET A 1 -55.38 23.71 -31.80
N LYS A 2 -54.54 23.32 -32.76
CA LYS A 2 -53.59 22.19 -32.62
C LYS A 2 -52.28 22.69 -32.00
N ILE A 3 -51.93 22.26 -30.81
CA ILE A 3 -50.63 22.58 -30.20
C ILE A 3 -49.64 21.50 -30.65
N LYS A 4 -48.69 21.90 -31.50
CA LYS A 4 -47.60 21.02 -31.97
C LYS A 4 -46.56 20.93 -30.87
N SER A 5 -46.40 19.73 -30.29
CA SER A 5 -45.35 19.47 -29.29
C SER A 5 -43.97 19.52 -29.96
N ILE A 6 -43.13 20.46 -29.53
CA ILE A 6 -41.72 20.53 -29.91
C ILE A 6 -40.96 19.62 -28.93
N LEU A 7 -40.56 18.42 -29.38
CA LEU A 7 -39.59 17.62 -28.63
C LEU A 7 -38.20 18.24 -28.82
N LEU A 8 -37.75 19.01 -27.84
CA LEU A 8 -36.33 19.34 -27.70
C LEU A 8 -35.60 18.13 -27.13
N GLY A 9 -35.05 17.30 -28.02
CA GLY A 9 -34.15 16.20 -27.64
C GLY A 9 -32.79 16.76 -27.19
N ALA A 10 -32.60 16.91 -25.89
CA ALA A 10 -31.29 17.23 -25.32
C ALA A 10 -30.41 15.97 -25.35
N VAL A 11 -29.39 15.96 -26.22
CA VAL A 11 -28.36 14.92 -26.22
C VAL A 11 -27.31 15.33 -25.18
N VAL A 12 -27.26 14.61 -24.06
CA VAL A 12 -26.21 14.79 -23.05
C VAL A 12 -25.03 13.89 -23.42
N ALA A 13 -23.91 14.49 -23.82
CA ALA A 13 -22.66 13.77 -24.00
C ALA A 13 -22.05 13.49 -22.63
N VAL A 14 -22.07 12.24 -22.18
CA VAL A 14 -21.40 11.82 -20.94
C VAL A 14 -19.95 11.47 -21.30
N THR A 15 -19.01 12.33 -20.93
CA THR A 15 -17.59 12.00 -20.98
C THR A 15 -17.24 11.12 -19.78
N ALA A 16 -17.04 9.82 -20.02
CA ALA A 16 -16.44 8.92 -19.04
C ALA A 16 -14.92 9.20 -18.99
N SER A 17 -14.47 9.90 -17.97
CA SER A 17 -13.04 10.05 -17.69
C SER A 17 -12.49 8.72 -17.21
N LEU A 18 -11.66 8.08 -18.05
CA LEU A 18 -10.86 6.92 -17.65
C LEU A 18 -9.76 7.42 -16.71
N SER A 19 -9.84 7.06 -15.43
CA SER A 19 -8.72 7.20 -14.51
C SER A 19 -7.56 6.34 -15.00
N THR A 20 -6.43 6.97 -15.32
CA THR A 20 -5.18 6.22 -15.53
C THR A 20 -4.81 5.51 -14.23
N PRO A 21 -4.40 4.23 -14.25
CA PRO A 21 -3.91 3.59 -13.04
C PRO A 21 -2.70 4.40 -12.55
N SER A 22 -2.76 4.85 -11.30
CA SER A 22 -1.62 5.50 -10.66
C SER A 22 -0.43 4.55 -10.78
N GLN A 23 0.68 5.05 -11.32
CA GLN A 23 1.94 4.32 -11.41
C GLN A 23 2.26 3.77 -10.02
N ALA A 24 2.09 2.46 -9.82
CA ALA A 24 2.49 1.80 -8.60
C ALA A 24 4.02 1.86 -8.58
N TYR A 25 4.58 2.84 -7.87
CA TYR A 25 5.95 2.73 -7.40
C TYR A 25 6.01 1.38 -6.68
N GLY A 26 6.84 0.46 -7.19
CA GLY A 26 7.05 -0.84 -6.57
C GLY A 26 7.71 -0.62 -5.23
N TYR A 27 6.91 -0.36 -4.20
CA TYR A 27 7.37 -0.37 -2.83
C TYR A 27 7.68 -1.82 -2.52
N ASP A 28 8.93 -2.10 -2.19
CA ASP A 28 9.27 -3.36 -1.57
C ASP A 28 8.80 -3.30 -0.10
N PHE A 29 8.00 -4.28 0.31
CA PHE A 29 7.51 -4.38 1.67
C PHE A 29 8.21 -5.55 2.37
N TRP A 30 8.70 -5.31 3.58
CA TRP A 30 9.26 -6.37 4.42
C TRP A 30 8.60 -6.41 5.77
N LEU A 31 8.33 -7.61 6.26
CA LEU A 31 7.99 -7.88 7.64
C LEU A 31 9.27 -8.21 8.40
N VAL A 32 9.56 -7.48 9.46
CA VAL A 32 10.68 -7.76 10.37
C VAL A 32 10.09 -8.23 11.70
N GLU A 33 10.33 -9.50 12.03
CA GLU A 33 10.03 -10.06 13.34
C GLU A 33 11.30 -10.08 14.20
N CYS A 34 11.22 -9.57 15.42
CA CYS A 34 12.32 -9.59 16.37
C CYS A 34 12.01 -10.53 17.53
N SER A 35 12.89 -11.50 17.74
CA SER A 35 12.75 -12.52 18.78
C SER A 35 14.07 -12.70 19.55
N LYS A 36 14.01 -13.00 20.85
CA LYS A 36 15.18 -13.36 21.66
C LYS A 36 15.75 -14.71 21.19
N ASN A 37 17.00 -14.99 21.55
CA ASN A 37 17.68 -16.25 21.20
C ASN A 37 17.00 -17.51 21.77
N ASN A 38 16.17 -17.37 22.81
CA ASN A 38 15.34 -18.44 23.36
C ASN A 38 13.98 -18.60 22.63
N GLY A 39 13.78 -17.89 21.52
CA GLY A 39 12.53 -17.88 20.75
C GLY A 39 11.42 -16.98 21.31
N SER A 40 11.67 -16.20 22.37
CA SER A 40 10.66 -15.28 22.91
C SER A 40 10.47 -14.08 21.99
N PHE A 41 9.23 -13.84 21.56
CA PHE A 41 8.86 -12.69 20.76
C PHE A 41 9.16 -11.36 21.49
N LEU A 42 9.63 -10.36 20.74
CA LEU A 42 9.77 -8.99 21.22
C LEU A 42 8.79 -8.05 20.52
N TRP A 43 8.86 -8.00 19.19
CA TRP A 43 8.00 -7.15 18.37
C TRP A 43 8.03 -7.57 16.90
N MET A 44 7.10 -7.05 16.12
CA MET A 44 7.06 -7.19 14.66
C MET A 44 6.69 -5.85 14.02
N GLU A 45 7.33 -5.53 12.90
CA GLU A 45 7.09 -4.28 12.16
C GLU A 45 7.06 -4.52 10.65
N MET A 46 6.09 -3.92 9.97
CA MET A 46 6.05 -3.84 8.51
C MET A 46 6.79 -2.59 8.04
N THR A 47 7.70 -2.75 7.09
CA THR A 47 8.59 -1.70 6.60
C THR A 47 8.40 -1.48 5.10
N TYR A 48 8.52 -0.22 4.67
CA TYR A 48 8.09 0.26 3.34
C TYR A 48 9.26 0.68 2.44
N SER A 49 10.48 0.36 2.85
CA SER A 49 11.72 0.64 2.13
C SER A 49 12.86 -0.20 2.72
N SER A 50 13.91 -0.42 1.93
CA SER A 50 15.13 -1.10 2.40
C SER A 50 15.76 -0.36 3.59
N LYS A 51 15.75 0.97 3.58
CA LYS A 51 16.25 1.80 4.69
C LYS A 51 15.46 1.58 5.98
N SER A 52 14.13 1.55 5.92
CA SER A 52 13.29 1.27 7.10
C SER A 52 13.48 -0.16 7.62
N ARG A 53 13.62 -1.13 6.72
CA ARG A 53 13.93 -2.52 7.07
C ARG A 53 15.26 -2.60 7.82
N ASP A 54 16.31 -1.97 7.30
CA ASP A 54 17.65 -2.00 7.89
C ASP A 54 17.68 -1.30 9.26
N ALA A 55 16.91 -0.22 9.43
CA ALA A 55 16.72 0.44 10.72
C ALA A 55 16.01 -0.47 11.73
N ALA A 56 14.93 -1.15 11.34
CA ALA A 56 14.24 -2.12 12.20
C ALA A 56 15.16 -3.28 12.60
N VAL A 57 15.95 -3.81 11.67
CA VAL A 57 16.96 -4.84 11.93
C VAL A 57 17.99 -4.36 12.95
N SER A 58 18.53 -3.15 12.77
CA SER A 58 19.49 -2.56 13.72
C SER A 58 18.89 -2.40 15.12
N ARG A 59 17.63 -1.98 15.21
CA ARG A 59 16.92 -1.87 16.48
C ARG A 59 16.76 -3.24 17.16
N CYS A 60 16.43 -4.28 16.39
CA CYS A 60 16.29 -5.63 16.95
C CYS A 60 17.58 -6.10 17.63
N TYR A 61 18.73 -5.86 16.99
CA TYR A 61 20.02 -6.18 17.61
C TYR A 61 20.30 -5.33 18.86
N ALA A 62 19.94 -4.04 18.85
CA ALA A 62 20.09 -3.17 20.02
C ALA A 62 19.21 -3.62 21.20
N ASP A 63 18.03 -4.18 20.91
CA ASP A 63 17.12 -4.80 21.89
C ASP A 63 17.61 -6.19 22.37
N GLY A 64 18.74 -6.68 21.85
CA GLY A 64 19.29 -7.99 22.13
C GLY A 64 18.45 -9.14 21.57
N GLY A 65 17.75 -8.89 20.46
CA GLY A 65 17.02 -9.88 19.67
C GLY A 65 17.78 -10.30 18.41
N SER A 66 17.19 -11.26 17.72
CA SER A 66 17.60 -11.79 16.42
C SER A 66 16.45 -11.55 15.43
N PRO A 67 16.69 -10.82 14.33
CA PRO A 67 15.64 -10.48 13.38
C PRO A 67 15.42 -11.58 12.34
N THR A 68 14.16 -11.87 12.03
CA THR A 68 13.71 -12.64 10.86
C THR A 68 13.05 -11.67 9.88
N ILE A 69 13.42 -11.77 8.60
CA ILE A 69 12.97 -10.84 7.55
C ILE A 69 12.22 -11.63 6.48
N GLU A 70 10.98 -11.23 6.21
CA GLU A 70 10.16 -11.78 5.14
C GLU A 70 9.81 -10.68 4.14
N LYS A 71 10.05 -10.93 2.84
CA LYS A 71 9.60 -10.03 1.78
C LYS A 71 8.13 -10.36 1.46
N VAL A 72 7.27 -9.33 1.49
CA VAL A 72 5.81 -9.51 1.40
C VAL A 72 5.30 -9.34 -0.03
N PHE A 73 5.84 -8.36 -0.78
CA PHE A 73 5.48 -8.07 -2.18
C PHE A 73 6.73 -7.64 -2.97
#